data_AF-A0A8T3PE86-F1
#
_entry.id   AF-A0A8T3PE86-F1
#
_cell.length_a   1.000
_cell.length_b   1.000
_cell.length_c   1.000
_cell.angle_alpha   90.00
_cell.angle_beta   90.00
_cell.angle_gamma   90.00
#
_symmetry.space_group_name_H-M   'P 1'
#
loop_
_entity.id
_entity.type
_entity.pdbx_description
1 polymer ?
#
loop_
_entity_poly.entity_id
_entity_poly.type
_entity_poly.pdbx_seq_one_letter_code
_entity_poly.pdbx_strand_id
1 'polypeptide(L)'
;MTMGALANLETRMLTVAPGAEAGVEIRVRNNGTVVDQFTLDVLGDASSWATADPASLSLFPGAEERARITFRPPRSHQITAGPMPFGVRVASREDPQGSVVEEGVLQVEPFAETTAELAPRTSRGSRSAVHDLAVDNRGNTRINAEVTASDPDQVLDFDVRPPGLVIDPGTAAIANVRVRAKQSFLRGQPKTRSFSVLVGSVGQPPVAVDGTLLQEQILPGWLPRALAAALALAVLAIVLWFMFLRPAIDSAATERAKDVLAAASLPVPPGPVPPRA
;
A
#
# COMPACT_ATOMS: atom_id res chain seq x y z
N MET A 1 -39.03 -39.86 -35.18
CA MET A 1 -39.26 -40.16 -33.75
C MET A 1 -38.06 -39.62 -33.03
N THR A 2 -38.25 -38.70 -32.10
CA THR A 2 -37.15 -38.02 -31.39
C THR A 2 -36.53 -39.01 -30.41
N MET A 3 -35.46 -39.67 -30.84
CA MET A 3 -34.55 -40.41 -29.97
C MET A 3 -33.77 -39.36 -29.18
N GLY A 4 -33.60 -39.54 -27.88
CA GLY A 4 -32.84 -38.60 -27.05
C GLY A 4 -33.19 -38.61 -25.56
N ALA A 5 -32.43 -37.81 -24.82
CA ALA A 5 -32.65 -37.56 -23.41
C ALA A 5 -33.74 -36.50 -23.22
N LEU A 6 -34.55 -36.64 -22.16
CA LEU A 6 -35.25 -35.51 -21.56
C LEU A 6 -34.60 -35.23 -20.22
N ALA A 7 -34.26 -33.98 -19.96
CA ALA A 7 -33.67 -33.56 -18.69
C ALA A 7 -34.45 -32.39 -18.10
N ASN A 8 -34.48 -32.30 -16.76
CA ASN A 8 -35.12 -31.18 -16.07
C ASN A 8 -34.41 -30.89 -14.76
N LEU A 9 -33.97 -29.64 -14.59
CA LEU A 9 -33.48 -29.13 -13.30
C LEU A 9 -34.64 -28.82 -12.35
N GLU A 10 -34.57 -29.29 -11.11
CA GLU A 10 -35.58 -29.01 -10.09
C GLU A 10 -35.67 -27.52 -9.75
N THR A 11 -34.52 -26.85 -9.66
CA THR A 11 -34.43 -25.39 -9.60
C THR A 11 -33.44 -24.88 -10.63
N ARG A 12 -33.75 -23.71 -11.21
CA ARG A 12 -32.86 -23.02 -12.15
C ARG A 12 -32.12 -21.85 -11.51
N MET A 13 -32.38 -21.57 -10.23
CA MET A 13 -31.72 -20.51 -9.47
C MET A 13 -31.23 -21.06 -8.14
N LEU A 14 -29.94 -20.89 -7.87
CA LEU A 14 -29.29 -21.27 -6.63
C LEU A 14 -28.40 -20.13 -6.15
N THR A 15 -28.16 -20.05 -4.84
CA THR A 15 -27.21 -19.10 -4.25
C THR A 15 -26.08 -19.87 -3.59
N VAL A 16 -24.84 -19.39 -3.74
CA VAL A 16 -23.67 -20.00 -3.08
C VAL A 16 -22.67 -18.94 -2.64
N ALA A 17 -22.13 -19.09 -1.44
CA ALA A 17 -21.00 -18.30 -0.96
C ALA A 17 -19.67 -18.94 -1.40
N PRO A 18 -18.65 -18.16 -1.77
CA PRO A 18 -17.31 -18.69 -1.98
C PRO A 18 -16.74 -19.39 -0.74
N GLY A 19 -16.27 -20.63 -0.91
CA GLY A 19 -15.86 -21.53 0.16
C GLY A 19 -16.99 -22.37 0.78
N ALA A 20 -18.23 -22.17 0.34
CA ALA A 20 -19.38 -23.00 0.72
C ALA A 20 -19.74 -23.99 -0.39
N GLU A 21 -20.85 -24.70 -0.19
CA GLU A 21 -21.39 -25.67 -1.13
C GLU A 21 -22.86 -25.37 -1.41
N ALA A 22 -23.27 -25.51 -2.67
CA ALA A 22 -24.66 -25.52 -3.09
C ALA A 22 -24.88 -26.68 -4.06
N GLY A 23 -26.14 -27.07 -4.30
CA GLY A 23 -26.37 -28.04 -5.36
C GLY A 23 -27.85 -28.25 -5.68
N VAL A 24 -28.10 -28.83 -6.84
CA VAL A 24 -29.42 -29.01 -7.45
C VAL A 24 -29.59 -30.44 -7.94
N GLU A 25 -30.82 -30.96 -7.89
CA GLU A 25 -31.15 -32.21 -8.56
C GLU A 25 -31.52 -31.98 -10.04
N ILE A 26 -30.98 -32.84 -10.90
CA ILE A 26 -31.41 -32.97 -12.29
C ILE A 26 -32.07 -34.33 -12.47
N ARG A 27 -33.26 -34.34 -13.10
CA ARG A 27 -33.95 -35.57 -13.49
C ARG A 27 -33.67 -35.84 -14.95
N VAL A 28 -33.31 -37.08 -15.27
CA VAL A 28 -32.99 -37.53 -16.64
C VAL A 28 -33.87 -38.70 -16.97
N ARG A 29 -34.54 -38.63 -18.13
CA ARG A 29 -35.41 -39.67 -18.66
C ARG A 29 -34.97 -40.10 -20.05
N ASN A 30 -34.90 -41.41 -20.27
CA ASN A 30 -34.64 -41.97 -21.59
C ASN A 30 -35.93 -41.95 -22.44
N ASN A 31 -35.98 -41.14 -23.49
CA ASN A 31 -37.10 -41.10 -24.44
C ASN A 31 -36.86 -41.97 -25.69
N GLY A 32 -35.74 -42.68 -25.76
CA GLY A 32 -35.42 -43.63 -26.80
C GLY A 32 -36.12 -44.99 -26.62
N THR A 33 -35.93 -45.87 -27.59
CA THR A 33 -36.47 -47.24 -27.61
C THR A 33 -35.46 -48.30 -27.18
N VAL A 34 -34.21 -47.92 -26.91
CA VAL A 34 -33.11 -48.78 -26.47
C VAL A 34 -32.55 -48.32 -25.13
N VAL A 35 -31.87 -49.22 -24.42
CA VAL A 35 -31.11 -48.86 -23.20
C VAL A 35 -29.99 -47.91 -23.61
N ASP A 36 -29.79 -46.86 -22.83
CA ASP A 36 -28.79 -45.83 -23.12
C ASP A 36 -28.06 -45.43 -21.83
N GLN A 37 -26.83 -44.95 -22.01
CA GLN A 37 -26.01 -44.39 -20.96
C GLN A 37 -25.91 -42.88 -21.16
N PHE A 38 -26.38 -42.12 -20.18
CA PHE A 38 -26.32 -40.67 -20.18
C PHE A 38 -25.17 -40.19 -19.30
N THR A 39 -24.24 -39.42 -19.86
CA THR A 39 -23.16 -38.74 -19.11
C THR A 39 -23.56 -37.31 -18.80
N LEU A 40 -23.32 -36.88 -17.57
CA LEU A 40 -23.65 -35.54 -17.08
C LEU A 40 -22.39 -34.70 -16.92
N ASP A 41 -22.26 -33.67 -17.75
CA ASP A 41 -21.16 -32.71 -17.69
C ASP A 41 -21.68 -31.31 -17.32
N VAL A 42 -21.08 -30.68 -16.32
CA VAL A 42 -21.34 -29.26 -16.03
C VAL A 42 -20.53 -28.40 -17.00
N LEU A 43 -21.20 -27.42 -17.61
CA LEU A 43 -20.65 -26.48 -18.58
C LEU A 43 -20.62 -25.06 -17.99
N GLY A 44 -19.75 -24.21 -18.56
CA GLY A 44 -19.55 -22.83 -18.12
C GLY A 44 -18.45 -22.69 -17.06
N ASP A 45 -18.35 -21.50 -16.47
CA ASP A 45 -17.29 -21.15 -15.52
C ASP A 45 -17.32 -22.01 -14.24
N ALA A 46 -18.52 -22.51 -13.90
CA ALA A 46 -18.73 -23.40 -12.76
C ALA A 46 -18.14 -24.80 -12.93
N SER A 47 -17.86 -25.24 -14.16
CA SER A 47 -17.41 -26.60 -14.46
C SER A 47 -16.14 -27.02 -13.71
N SER A 48 -15.24 -26.09 -13.43
CA SER A 48 -13.97 -26.36 -12.73
C SER A 48 -14.13 -26.69 -11.24
N TRP A 49 -15.28 -26.37 -10.65
CA TRP A 49 -15.59 -26.59 -9.23
C TRP A 49 -17.00 -27.16 -9.01
N ALA A 50 -17.57 -27.75 -10.05
CA ALA A 50 -18.84 -28.45 -10.01
C ALA A 50 -18.66 -29.94 -10.31
N THR A 51 -19.48 -30.77 -9.67
CA THR A 51 -19.45 -32.22 -9.83
C THR A 51 -20.86 -32.79 -9.93
N ALA A 52 -21.06 -33.75 -10.83
CA ALA A 52 -22.29 -34.52 -10.92
C ALA A 52 -22.11 -35.87 -10.21
N ASP A 53 -23.08 -36.26 -9.38
CA ASP A 53 -23.10 -37.56 -8.70
C ASP A 53 -24.50 -38.21 -8.76
N PRO A 54 -24.64 -39.37 -9.44
CA PRO A 54 -23.63 -40.01 -10.28
C PRO A 54 -23.39 -39.22 -11.58
N ALA A 55 -22.16 -39.27 -12.09
CA ALA A 55 -21.79 -38.60 -13.35
C ALA A 55 -22.31 -39.33 -14.61
N SER A 56 -22.80 -40.56 -14.47
CA SER A 56 -23.42 -41.32 -15.55
C SER A 56 -24.62 -42.13 -15.06
N LEU A 57 -25.71 -42.13 -15.83
CA LEU A 57 -26.94 -42.86 -15.55
C LEU A 57 -27.18 -43.88 -16.67
N SER A 58 -27.51 -45.13 -16.32
CA SER A 58 -27.83 -46.18 -17.28
C SER A 58 -29.32 -46.47 -17.25
N LEU A 59 -30.05 -46.02 -18.27
CA LEU A 59 -31.52 -45.98 -18.24
C LEU A 59 -32.14 -46.89 -19.31
N PHE A 60 -33.09 -47.70 -18.88
CA PHE A 60 -34.00 -48.42 -19.78
C PHE A 60 -34.92 -47.45 -20.53
N PRO A 61 -35.48 -47.85 -21.69
CA PRO A 61 -36.49 -47.07 -22.40
C PRO A 61 -37.63 -46.61 -21.48
N GLY A 62 -37.89 -45.30 -21.44
CA GLY A 62 -38.94 -44.69 -20.63
C GLY A 62 -38.61 -44.50 -19.15
N ALA A 63 -37.51 -45.07 -18.64
CA ALA A 63 -37.08 -44.93 -17.25
C ALA A 63 -36.51 -43.54 -16.96
N GLU A 64 -36.61 -43.13 -15.69
CA GLU A 64 -36.12 -41.85 -15.18
C GLU A 64 -35.27 -42.09 -13.92
N GLU A 65 -34.12 -41.43 -13.84
CA GLU A 65 -33.30 -41.35 -12.62
C GLU A 65 -32.88 -39.90 -12.34
N ARG A 66 -32.27 -39.69 -11.17
CA ARG A 66 -31.80 -38.38 -10.72
C ARG A 66 -30.30 -38.40 -10.48
N ALA A 67 -29.67 -37.25 -10.71
CA ALA A 67 -28.32 -36.98 -10.27
C ALA A 67 -28.27 -35.66 -9.52
N ARG A 68 -27.34 -35.56 -8.56
CA ARG A 68 -27.07 -34.32 -7.83
C ARG A 68 -25.92 -33.59 -8.52
N ILE A 69 -26.15 -32.33 -8.86
CA ILE A 69 -25.09 -31.40 -9.27
C ILE A 69 -24.69 -30.58 -8.05
N THR A 70 -23.42 -30.65 -7.68
CA THR A 70 -22.85 -29.97 -6.51
C THR A 70 -21.83 -28.94 -6.96
N PHE A 71 -21.93 -27.74 -6.41
CA PHE A 71 -21.10 -26.57 -6.69
C PHE A 71 -20.28 -26.22 -5.45
N ARG A 72 -18.94 -26.17 -5.57
CA ARG A 72 -18.01 -25.85 -4.48
C ARG A 72 -17.03 -24.74 -4.89
N PRO A 73 -17.50 -23.50 -5.12
CA PRO A 73 -16.62 -22.41 -5.53
C PRO A 73 -15.52 -22.21 -4.49
N PRO A 74 -14.23 -22.15 -4.90
CA PRO A 74 -13.15 -21.89 -3.96
C PRO A 74 -13.31 -20.50 -3.34
N ARG A 75 -12.86 -20.34 -2.08
CA ARG A 75 -12.83 -19.02 -1.41
C ARG A 75 -11.69 -18.18 -1.99
N SER A 76 -11.94 -17.55 -3.13
CA SER A 76 -10.93 -16.82 -3.91
C SER A 76 -11.53 -15.61 -4.63
N HIS A 77 -10.76 -14.53 -4.71
CA HIS A 77 -11.12 -13.30 -5.43
C HIS A 77 -11.38 -13.53 -6.93
N GLN A 78 -10.92 -14.67 -7.48
CA GLN A 78 -11.15 -15.06 -8.87
C GLN A 78 -12.61 -15.46 -9.15
N ILE A 79 -13.38 -15.80 -8.12
CA ILE A 79 -14.78 -16.18 -8.26
C ILE A 79 -15.65 -14.92 -8.18
N THR A 80 -15.92 -14.32 -9.33
CA THR A 80 -16.72 -13.08 -9.45
C THR A 80 -18.09 -13.21 -8.78
N ALA A 81 -18.44 -12.26 -7.90
CA ALA A 81 -19.77 -12.19 -7.31
C ALA A 81 -20.82 -11.78 -8.34
N GLY A 82 -22.03 -12.35 -8.26
CA GLY A 82 -23.12 -12.05 -9.18
C GLY A 82 -23.74 -13.29 -9.81
N PRO A 83 -24.66 -13.09 -10.78
CA PRO A 83 -25.27 -14.19 -11.51
C PRO A 83 -24.25 -14.85 -12.44
N MET A 84 -24.04 -16.15 -12.26
CA MET A 84 -23.18 -16.99 -13.08
C MET A 84 -24.03 -18.07 -13.77
N PRO A 85 -24.23 -17.99 -15.09
CA PRO A 85 -24.93 -19.04 -15.81
C PRO A 85 -24.11 -20.33 -15.84
N PHE A 86 -24.80 -21.46 -15.70
CA PHE A 86 -24.23 -22.80 -15.87
C PHE A 86 -25.15 -23.64 -16.75
N GLY A 87 -24.57 -24.62 -17.42
CA GLY A 87 -25.31 -25.65 -18.16
C GLY A 87 -25.00 -27.03 -17.60
N VAL A 88 -25.97 -27.94 -17.66
CA VAL A 88 -25.75 -29.36 -17.40
C VAL A 88 -26.07 -30.11 -18.69
N ARG A 89 -25.02 -30.57 -19.37
CA ARG A 89 -25.15 -31.38 -20.58
C ARG A 89 -25.40 -32.81 -20.20
N VAL A 90 -26.51 -33.34 -20.67
CA VAL A 90 -26.88 -34.76 -20.58
C VAL A 90 -26.62 -35.38 -21.95
N ALA A 91 -25.45 -35.98 -22.09
CA ALA A 91 -24.98 -36.57 -23.34
C ALA A 91 -25.40 -38.04 -23.43
N SER A 92 -26.12 -38.39 -24.48
CA SER A 92 -26.45 -39.78 -24.81
C SER A 92 -25.26 -40.45 -25.48
N ARG A 93 -24.97 -41.70 -25.09
CA ARG A 93 -23.93 -42.51 -25.72
C ARG A 93 -24.41 -43.14 -27.03
N GLU A 94 -25.65 -43.59 -27.07
CA GLU A 94 -26.23 -44.25 -28.25
C GLU A 94 -26.69 -43.26 -29.34
N ASP A 95 -27.14 -42.07 -28.95
CA ASP A 95 -27.55 -40.99 -29.85
C ASP A 95 -26.94 -39.64 -29.46
N PRO A 96 -25.68 -39.37 -29.85
CA PRO A 96 -25.01 -38.10 -29.53
C PRO A 96 -25.79 -36.85 -29.98
N GLN A 97 -26.60 -36.94 -31.04
CA GLN A 97 -27.41 -35.83 -31.57
C GLN A 97 -28.66 -35.57 -30.70
N GLY A 98 -29.09 -36.55 -29.89
CA GLY A 98 -30.19 -36.46 -28.93
C GLY A 98 -29.78 -35.95 -27.54
N SER A 99 -28.57 -35.40 -27.41
CA SER A 99 -28.06 -34.80 -26.16
C SER A 99 -28.76 -33.48 -25.85
N VAL A 100 -29.08 -33.24 -24.58
CA VAL A 100 -29.77 -32.01 -24.13
C VAL A 100 -28.92 -31.24 -23.13
N VAL A 101 -29.16 -29.93 -23.02
CA VAL A 101 -28.52 -29.06 -22.03
C VAL A 101 -29.60 -28.37 -21.23
N GLU A 102 -29.60 -28.58 -19.92
CA GLU A 102 -30.42 -27.80 -18.99
C GLU A 102 -29.61 -26.64 -18.42
N GLU A 103 -30.19 -25.44 -18.46
CA GLU A 103 -29.53 -24.22 -18.04
C GLU A 103 -30.05 -23.74 -16.68
N GLY A 104 -29.15 -23.17 -15.88
CA GLY A 104 -29.45 -22.53 -14.61
C GLY A 104 -28.54 -21.34 -14.34
N VAL A 105 -28.85 -20.60 -13.28
CA VAL A 105 -28.07 -19.46 -12.81
C VAL A 105 -27.69 -19.68 -11.35
N LEU A 106 -26.40 -19.58 -11.09
CA LEU A 106 -25.83 -19.59 -9.75
C LEU A 106 -25.55 -18.16 -9.32
N GLN A 107 -26.26 -17.67 -8.31
CA GLN A 107 -25.98 -16.41 -7.65
C GLN A 107 -24.80 -16.58 -6.70
N VAL A 108 -23.61 -16.16 -7.13
CA VAL A 108 -22.42 -16.15 -6.28
C VAL A 108 -22.52 -14.96 -5.33
N GLU A 109 -22.43 -15.23 -4.04
CA GLU A 109 -22.47 -14.18 -3.02
C GLU A 109 -21.17 -13.37 -2.97
N PRO A 110 -21.26 -12.08 -2.62
CA PRO A 110 -20.09 -11.28 -2.32
C PRO A 110 -19.42 -11.80 -1.05
N PHE A 111 -18.11 -11.99 -1.09
CA PHE A 111 -17.29 -12.14 0.10
C PHE A 111 -16.19 -11.09 0.09
N ALA A 112 -15.83 -10.65 1.29
CA ALA A 112 -14.94 -9.53 1.46
C ALA A 112 -13.85 -9.92 2.47
N GLU A 113 -12.60 -9.76 2.05
CA GLU A 113 -11.41 -10.12 2.83
C GLU A 113 -10.34 -9.08 2.53
N THR A 114 -10.18 -8.15 3.46
CA THR A 114 -9.32 -6.97 3.30
C THR A 114 -8.13 -7.10 4.22
N THR A 115 -6.94 -6.88 3.69
CA THR A 115 -5.71 -6.84 4.48
C THR A 115 -5.06 -5.48 4.31
N ALA A 116 -4.37 -4.99 5.33
CA ALA A 116 -3.66 -3.73 5.25
C ALA A 116 -2.31 -3.82 5.94
N GLU A 117 -1.30 -3.20 5.36
CA GLU A 117 0.05 -3.15 5.88
C GLU A 117 0.63 -1.74 5.75
N LEU A 118 1.42 -1.34 6.77
CA LEU A 118 2.08 -0.05 6.81
C LEU A 118 3.60 -0.23 6.69
N ALA A 119 4.21 0.44 5.71
CA ALA A 119 5.63 0.37 5.42
C ALA A 119 6.26 1.77 5.34
N PRO A 120 7.33 2.08 6.11
CA PRO A 120 7.83 1.31 7.24
C PRO A 120 6.82 1.34 8.41
N ARG A 121 6.81 0.32 9.29
CA ARG A 121 5.99 0.37 10.52
C ARG A 121 6.50 1.41 11.52
N THR A 122 7.83 1.56 11.60
CA THR A 122 8.49 2.56 12.45
C THR A 122 9.29 3.52 11.58
N SER A 123 8.95 4.80 11.64
CA SER A 123 9.67 5.85 10.94
C SER A 123 10.44 6.74 11.91
N ARG A 124 11.43 7.47 11.40
CA ARG A 124 12.25 8.42 12.17
C ARG A 124 12.15 9.80 11.55
N GLY A 125 12.00 10.82 12.39
CA GLY A 125 12.00 12.20 11.92
C GLY A 125 11.82 13.20 13.05
N SER A 126 12.40 14.40 12.91
CA SER A 126 12.29 15.45 13.93
C SER A 126 10.93 16.15 13.95
N ARG A 127 10.29 16.26 12.77
CA ARG A 127 9.01 16.95 12.57
C ARG A 127 7.97 16.12 11.83
N SER A 128 8.39 15.32 10.86
CA SER A 128 7.47 14.54 10.03
C SER A 128 8.12 13.28 9.49
N ALA A 129 7.30 12.29 9.19
CA ALA A 129 7.68 11.11 8.42
C ALA A 129 6.53 10.68 7.50
N VAL A 130 6.86 9.84 6.52
CA VAL A 130 5.90 9.29 5.55
C VAL A 130 5.90 7.78 5.70
N HIS A 131 4.70 7.21 5.64
CA HIS A 131 4.45 5.79 5.60
C HIS A 131 3.59 5.47 4.38
N ASP A 132 3.85 4.35 3.73
CA ASP A 132 3.01 3.81 2.68
C ASP A 132 2.07 2.78 3.31
N LEU A 133 0.77 3.01 3.18
CA LEU A 133 -0.28 2.07 3.56
C LEU A 133 -0.69 1.29 2.31
N ALA A 134 -0.34 0.02 2.26
CA ALA A 134 -0.84 -0.91 1.25
C ALA A 134 -2.12 -1.57 1.77
N VAL A 135 -3.18 -1.54 0.96
CA VAL A 135 -4.46 -2.20 1.25
C VAL A 135 -4.72 -3.21 0.14
N ASP A 136 -4.84 -4.48 0.53
CA ASP A 136 -5.07 -5.61 -0.36
C ASP A 136 -6.55 -6.05 -0.30
N ASN A 137 -7.18 -6.16 -1.46
CA ASN A 137 -8.51 -6.74 -1.58
C ASN A 137 -8.41 -8.21 -2.01
N ARG A 138 -8.55 -9.13 -1.06
CA ARG A 138 -8.62 -10.59 -1.30
C ARG A 138 -10.06 -11.10 -1.48
N GLY A 139 -11.04 -10.21 -1.39
CA GLY A 139 -12.45 -10.48 -1.69
C GLY A 139 -12.74 -10.60 -3.18
N ASN A 140 -13.95 -11.02 -3.53
CA ASN A 140 -14.41 -11.10 -4.93
C ASN A 140 -15.26 -9.91 -5.38
N THR A 141 -15.34 -8.84 -4.57
CA THR A 141 -16.05 -7.61 -4.91
C THR A 141 -15.16 -6.40 -4.77
N ARG A 142 -15.46 -5.35 -5.53
CA ARG A 142 -14.78 -4.06 -5.41
C ARG A 142 -15.03 -3.46 -4.04
N ILE A 143 -13.97 -2.94 -3.42
CA ILE A 143 -14.02 -2.28 -2.12
C ILE A 143 -13.74 -0.79 -2.31
N ASN A 144 -14.59 0.04 -1.70
CA ASN A 144 -14.38 1.48 -1.56
C ASN A 144 -13.96 1.74 -0.11
N ALA A 145 -12.65 1.78 0.12
CA ALA A 145 -12.09 1.95 1.45
C ALA A 145 -11.84 3.42 1.77
N GLU A 146 -12.08 3.82 3.01
CA GLU A 146 -11.72 5.11 3.57
C GLU A 146 -10.63 4.93 4.61
N VAL A 147 -9.58 5.76 4.52
CA VAL A 147 -8.41 5.68 5.38
C VAL A 147 -8.42 6.85 6.34
N THR A 148 -8.46 6.53 7.63
CA THR A 148 -8.38 7.51 8.73
C THR A 148 -7.19 7.16 9.62
N ALA A 149 -6.51 8.15 10.19
CA ALA A 149 -5.44 7.92 11.14
C ALA A 149 -5.70 8.69 12.44
N SER A 150 -5.33 8.11 13.56
CA SER A 150 -5.50 8.71 14.88
C SER A 150 -4.37 8.31 15.84
N ASP A 151 -4.13 9.14 16.84
CA ASP A 151 -3.24 8.83 17.95
C ASP A 151 -3.94 9.07 19.30
N PRO A 152 -3.67 8.23 20.33
CA PRO A 152 -4.32 8.36 21.64
C PRO A 152 -4.05 9.70 22.34
N ASP A 153 -2.83 10.22 22.20
CA ASP A 153 -2.36 11.41 22.91
C ASP A 153 -2.68 12.73 22.18
N GLN A 154 -3.24 12.65 20.97
CA GLN A 154 -3.52 13.78 20.07
C GLN A 154 -2.32 14.72 19.84
N VAL A 155 -1.10 14.17 19.83
CA VAL A 155 0.16 14.90 19.61
C VAL A 155 0.63 14.87 18.16
N LEU A 156 -0.07 14.12 17.29
CA LEU A 156 0.24 13.98 15.88
C LEU A 156 -0.84 14.62 15.00
N ASP A 157 -0.42 15.12 13.83
CA ASP A 157 -1.28 15.49 12.71
C ASP A 157 -1.05 14.51 11.56
N PHE A 158 -2.12 14.13 10.88
CA PHE A 158 -2.09 13.17 9.78
C PHE A 158 -2.54 13.83 8.47
N ASP A 159 -1.86 13.49 7.38
CA ASP A 159 -2.25 13.85 6.01
C ASP A 159 -2.19 12.58 5.16
N VAL A 160 -3.36 12.06 4.79
CA VAL A 160 -3.52 10.81 4.05
C VAL A 160 -3.88 11.11 2.61
N ARG A 161 -3.11 10.56 1.67
CA ARG A 161 -3.30 10.82 0.24
C ARG A 161 -3.17 9.54 -0.61
N PRO A 162 -4.21 9.17 -1.39
CA PRO A 162 -5.59 9.66 -1.28
C PRO A 162 -6.27 9.16 0.01
N PRO A 163 -7.27 9.88 0.56
CA PRO A 163 -8.03 9.43 1.74
C PRO A 163 -9.03 8.30 1.42
N GLY A 164 -9.46 8.19 0.16
CA GLY A 164 -10.31 7.11 -0.33
C GLY A 164 -9.58 6.26 -1.36
N LEU A 165 -9.72 4.94 -1.25
CA LEU A 165 -9.14 3.95 -2.14
C LEU A 165 -10.26 3.12 -2.79
N VAL A 166 -10.16 2.94 -4.11
CA VAL A 166 -11.01 2.02 -4.86
C VAL A 166 -10.15 0.84 -5.26
N ILE A 167 -10.50 -0.35 -4.78
CA ILE A 167 -9.65 -1.54 -4.89
C ILE A 167 -10.47 -2.66 -5.52
N ASP A 168 -10.09 -3.06 -6.73
CA ASP A 168 -10.73 -4.17 -7.45
C ASP A 168 -10.33 -5.53 -6.84
N PRO A 169 -11.15 -6.58 -7.03
CA PRO A 169 -10.85 -7.92 -6.53
C PRO A 169 -9.45 -8.41 -6.92
N GLY A 170 -8.68 -8.91 -5.95
CA GLY A 170 -7.33 -9.43 -6.16
C GLY A 170 -6.25 -8.36 -6.42
N THR A 171 -6.58 -7.09 -6.25
CA THR A 171 -5.62 -5.97 -6.43
C THR A 171 -5.27 -5.30 -5.10
N ALA A 172 -4.24 -4.47 -5.15
CA ALA A 172 -3.77 -3.67 -4.03
C ALA A 172 -3.80 -2.19 -4.41
N ALA A 173 -4.10 -1.33 -3.43
CA ALA A 173 -3.96 0.11 -3.59
C ALA A 173 -3.11 0.68 -2.45
N ILE A 174 -2.38 1.75 -2.76
CA ILE A 174 -1.44 2.38 -1.81
C ILE A 174 -1.92 3.79 -1.50
N ALA A 175 -1.95 4.13 -0.21
CA ALA A 175 -2.14 5.49 0.28
C ALA A 175 -0.90 5.95 1.06
N ASN A 176 -0.46 7.18 0.81
CA ASN A 176 0.62 7.80 1.57
C ASN A 176 0.06 8.43 2.84
N VAL A 177 0.55 7.99 4.00
CA VAL A 177 0.21 8.50 5.32
C VAL A 177 1.38 9.33 5.83
N ARG A 178 1.26 10.66 5.75
CA ARG A 178 2.23 11.58 6.33
C ARG A 178 1.85 11.89 7.77
N VAL A 179 2.76 11.59 8.68
CA VAL A 179 2.62 11.82 10.12
C VAL A 179 3.48 13.01 10.50
N ARG A 180 2.91 13.99 11.23
CA ARG A 180 3.61 15.20 11.68
C ARG A 180 3.46 15.38 13.17
N ALA A 181 4.55 15.62 13.88
CA ALA A 181 4.50 15.97 15.29
C ALA A 181 4.03 17.43 15.45
N LYS A 182 2.99 17.66 16.26
CA LYS A 182 2.45 19.02 16.54
C LYS A 182 3.48 19.91 17.22
N GLN A 183 4.30 19.33 18.09
CA GLN A 183 5.38 20.03 18.79
C GLN A 183 6.71 19.35 18.53
N SER A 184 7.68 20.14 18.07
CA SER A 184 9.07 19.71 17.95
C SER A 184 9.87 20.08 19.18
N PHE A 185 10.87 19.28 19.53
CA PHE A 185 11.80 19.58 20.62
C PHE A 185 13.22 19.79 20.10
N LEU A 186 13.89 20.80 20.66
CA LEU A 186 15.23 21.20 20.22
C LEU A 186 16.32 20.22 20.68
N ARG A 187 16.18 19.65 21.88
CA ARG A 187 17.17 18.77 22.52
C ARG A 187 16.46 17.80 23.46
N GLY A 188 16.95 16.56 23.55
CA GLY A 188 16.40 15.54 24.44
C GLY A 188 16.55 14.14 23.89
N GLN A 189 16.06 13.14 24.62
CA GLN A 189 15.99 11.77 24.13
C GLN A 189 14.89 11.65 23.05
N PRO A 190 15.06 10.76 22.05
CA PRO A 190 14.02 10.46 21.08
C PRO A 190 12.71 10.05 21.76
N LYS A 191 11.57 10.55 21.28
CA LYS A 191 10.25 10.23 21.81
C LYS A 191 9.49 9.32 20.85
N THR A 192 9.07 8.17 21.33
CA THR A 192 8.24 7.23 20.56
C THR A 192 6.79 7.70 20.56
N ARG A 193 6.19 7.90 19.38
CA ARG A 193 4.79 8.31 19.20
C ARG A 193 4.06 7.23 18.40
N SER A 194 3.20 6.47 19.07
CA SER A 194 2.35 5.46 18.43
C SER A 194 1.12 6.12 17.81
N PHE A 195 0.67 5.56 16.70
CA PHE A 195 -0.57 5.93 16.04
C PHE A 195 -1.20 4.69 15.39
N SER A 196 -2.48 4.76 15.06
CA SER A 196 -3.19 3.69 14.35
C SER A 196 -3.85 4.25 13.10
N VAL A 197 -3.79 3.48 12.03
CA VAL A 197 -4.43 3.77 10.74
C VAL A 197 -5.59 2.79 10.58
N LEU A 198 -6.79 3.34 10.45
CA LEU A 198 -8.04 2.60 10.28
C LEU A 198 -8.45 2.64 8.81
N VAL A 199 -8.59 1.47 8.22
CA VAL A 199 -9.13 1.26 6.88
C VAL A 199 -10.56 0.77 7.02
N GLY A 200 -11.51 1.66 6.81
CA GLY A 200 -12.95 1.37 6.88
C GLY A 200 -13.52 1.07 5.49
N SER A 201 -14.49 0.16 5.42
CA SER A 201 -15.29 -0.11 4.23
C SER A 201 -16.74 -0.35 4.65
N VAL A 202 -17.69 0.00 3.81
CA VAL A 202 -19.13 -0.18 4.09
C VAL A 202 -19.44 -1.67 4.20
N GLY A 203 -20.08 -2.08 5.31
CA GLY A 203 -20.51 -3.46 5.53
C GLY A 203 -19.40 -4.41 5.99
N GLN A 204 -18.19 -3.91 6.29
CA GLN A 204 -17.09 -4.70 6.84
C GLN A 204 -16.57 -4.10 8.15
N PRO A 205 -16.00 -4.92 9.05
CA PRO A 205 -15.27 -4.41 10.19
C PRO A 205 -14.03 -3.62 9.70
N PRO A 206 -13.70 -2.48 10.31
CA PRO A 206 -12.51 -1.71 9.93
C PRO A 206 -11.23 -2.48 10.27
N VAL A 207 -10.24 -2.37 9.39
CA VAL A 207 -8.90 -2.96 9.60
C VAL A 207 -8.00 -1.91 10.23
N ALA A 208 -7.52 -2.17 11.44
CA ALA A 208 -6.59 -1.29 12.14
C ALA A 208 -5.13 -1.74 11.90
N VAL A 209 -4.27 -0.79 11.56
CA VAL A 209 -2.84 -1.01 11.35
C VAL A 209 -2.05 -0.02 12.20
N ASP A 210 -1.22 -0.54 13.09
CA ASP A 210 -0.44 0.28 14.00
C ASP A 210 0.89 0.73 13.37
N GLY A 211 1.24 1.98 13.65
CA GLY A 211 2.47 2.63 13.23
C GLY A 211 3.13 3.38 14.37
N THR A 212 4.41 3.70 14.19
CA THR A 212 5.18 4.45 15.19
C THR A 212 6.09 5.48 14.53
N LEU A 213 6.05 6.70 15.03
CA LEU A 213 7.01 7.76 14.72
C LEU A 213 8.01 7.88 15.88
N LEU A 214 9.27 7.56 15.63
CA LEU A 214 10.36 7.89 16.53
C LEU A 214 10.77 9.35 16.28
N GLN A 215 10.28 10.23 17.14
CA GLN A 215 10.52 11.66 17.03
C GLN A 215 11.93 12.00 17.53
N GLU A 216 12.79 12.49 16.64
CA GLU A 216 14.16 12.89 16.96
C GLU A 216 14.27 14.38 17.32
N GLN A 217 15.37 14.77 17.97
CA GLN A 217 15.64 16.17 18.27
C GLN A 217 16.07 16.94 17.01
N ILE A 218 15.75 18.24 16.94
CA ILE A 218 16.13 19.09 15.79
C ILE A 218 17.64 19.37 15.78
N LEU A 219 18.24 19.70 16.92
CA LEU A 219 19.64 20.12 16.97
C LEU A 219 20.56 18.92 17.24
N PRO A 220 21.64 18.74 16.46
CA PRO A 220 22.64 17.72 16.77
C PRO A 220 23.29 17.97 18.14
N GLY A 221 23.54 16.91 18.90
CA GLY A 221 24.15 17.03 20.24
C GLY A 221 25.56 17.64 20.25
N TRP A 222 26.24 17.73 19.09
CA TRP A 222 27.58 18.31 18.94
C TRP A 222 27.56 19.83 18.74
N LEU A 223 26.47 20.39 18.20
CA LEU A 223 26.38 21.80 17.83
C LEU A 223 26.71 22.78 18.97
N PRO A 224 26.22 22.61 20.22
CA PRO A 224 26.59 23.53 21.30
C PRO A 224 28.07 23.46 21.65
N ARG A 225 28.71 22.28 21.54
CA ARG A 225 30.14 22.13 21.78
C ARG A 225 30.96 22.79 20.68
N ALA A 226 30.55 22.66 19.43
CA ALA A 226 31.20 23.34 18.31
C ALA A 226 31.04 24.86 18.39
N LEU A 227 29.86 25.36 18.75
CA LEU A 227 29.63 26.80 18.98
C LEU A 227 30.50 27.34 20.12
N ALA A 228 30.60 26.61 21.24
CA ALA A 228 31.47 27.00 22.35
C ALA A 228 32.95 27.01 21.95
N ALA A 229 33.42 26.01 21.19
CA ALA A 229 34.78 25.95 20.68
C ALA A 229 35.09 27.08 19.68
N ALA A 230 34.15 27.37 18.77
CA ALA A 230 34.27 28.48 17.83
C ALA A 230 34.32 29.84 18.55
N LEU A 231 33.49 30.03 19.58
CA LEU A 231 33.52 31.22 20.42
C LEU A 231 34.86 31.36 21.17
N ALA A 232 35.37 30.28 21.74
CA ALA A 232 36.67 30.28 22.41
C ALA A 232 37.82 30.61 21.44
N LEU A 233 37.80 30.06 20.22
CA LEU A 233 38.75 30.40 19.16
C LEU A 233 38.67 31.86 18.74
N ALA A 234 37.46 32.41 18.61
CA ALA A 234 37.26 33.81 18.27
C ALA A 234 37.81 34.74 19.38
N VAL A 235 37.56 34.41 20.65
CA VAL A 235 38.12 35.16 21.79
C VAL A 235 39.64 35.07 21.80
N LEU A 236 40.22 33.89 21.57
CA LEU A 236 41.68 33.70 21.49
C LEU A 236 42.30 34.52 20.35
N ALA A 237 41.68 34.54 19.17
CA ALA A 237 42.13 35.34 18.04
C ALA A 237 42.09 36.84 18.34
N ILE A 238 41.04 37.32 19.03
CA ILE A 238 40.96 38.72 19.47
C ILE A 238 42.08 39.03 20.46
N VAL A 239 42.32 38.17 21.45
CA VAL A 239 43.40 38.38 22.43
C VAL A 239 44.77 38.41 21.75
N LEU A 240 45.07 37.47 20.85
CA LEU A 240 46.32 37.43 20.10
C LEU A 240 46.49 38.67 19.20
N TRP A 241 45.41 39.13 18.56
CA TRP A 241 45.42 40.36 17.77
C TRP A 241 45.83 41.57 18.62
N PHE A 242 45.21 41.74 19.79
CA PHE A 242 45.49 42.87 20.68
C PHE A 242 46.86 42.77 21.38
N MET A 243 47.30 41.56 21.77
CA MET A 243 48.56 41.38 22.50
C MET A 243 49.80 41.34 21.61
N PHE A 244 49.73 40.78 20.40
CA PHE A 244 50.92 40.55 19.57
C PHE A 244 50.92 41.34 18.27
N LEU A 245 49.81 41.41 17.54
CA LEU A 245 49.79 42.04 16.22
C LEU A 245 49.70 43.56 16.29
N ARG A 246 48.86 44.11 17.18
CA ARG A 246 48.74 45.56 17.36
C ARG A 246 50.06 46.25 17.76
N PRO A 247 50.78 45.81 18.82
CA PRO A 247 52.03 46.45 19.21
C PRO A 247 53.14 46.29 18.17
N ALA A 248 53.17 45.18 17.41
CA ALA A 248 54.13 44.99 16.32
C ALA A 248 53.87 45.94 15.14
N ILE A 249 52.60 46.17 14.78
CA ILE A 249 52.20 47.14 13.74
C ILE A 249 52.50 48.57 14.19
N ASP A 250 52.18 48.92 15.44
CA ASP A 250 52.48 50.23 16.00
C ASP A 250 54.00 50.49 16.04
N SER A 251 54.80 49.48 16.40
CA SER A 251 56.26 49.58 16.39
C SER A 251 56.81 49.75 14.97
N ALA A 252 56.35 48.95 14.00
CA ALA A 252 56.78 49.06 12.60
C ALA A 252 56.36 50.39 11.94
N ALA A 253 55.18 50.91 12.28
CA ALA A 253 54.72 52.21 11.80
C ALA A 253 55.55 53.36 12.40
N THR A 254 55.91 53.26 13.68
CA THR A 254 56.73 54.29 14.36
C THR A 254 58.18 54.29 13.86
N GLU A 255 58.73 53.10 13.56
CA GLU A 255 60.07 52.95 12.99
C GLU A 255 60.13 53.51 11.57
N ARG A 256 59.15 53.19 10.71
CA ARG A 256 59.04 53.82 9.39
C ARG A 256 58.80 55.32 9.44
N ALA A 257 58.02 55.81 10.40
CA ALA A 257 57.83 57.25 10.59
C ALA A 257 59.15 57.94 10.96
N LYS A 258 59.98 57.30 11.80
CA LYS A 258 61.34 57.78 12.14
C LYS A 258 62.29 57.73 10.94
N ASP A 259 62.27 56.67 10.14
CA ASP A 259 63.10 56.55 8.94
C ASP A 259 62.76 57.63 7.90
N VAL A 260 61.47 57.92 7.69
CA VAL A 260 61.03 59.00 6.80
C VAL A 260 61.43 60.37 7.34
N LEU A 261 61.34 60.60 8.65
CA LEU A 261 61.79 61.84 9.28
C LEU A 261 63.31 62.02 9.18
N ALA A 262 64.07 60.93 9.34
CA ALA A 262 65.52 60.92 9.20
C ALA A 262 65.93 61.20 7.74
N ALA A 263 65.27 60.58 6.76
CA ALA A 263 65.48 60.86 5.34
C ALA A 263 65.12 62.30 4.95
N ALA A 264 64.11 62.90 5.59
CA ALA A 264 63.74 64.31 5.40
C ALA A 264 64.71 65.30 6.07
N SER A 265 65.55 64.85 7.00
CA SER A 265 66.52 65.67 7.73
C SER A 265 67.93 65.72 7.12
N LEU A 266 68.11 65.19 5.90
CA LEU A 266 69.35 65.36 5.15
C LEU A 266 69.57 66.86 4.81
N PRO A 267 70.79 67.39 4.98
CA PRO A 267 71.07 68.82 4.82
C PRO A 267 70.92 69.27 3.36
N VAL A 268 70.24 70.40 3.18
CA VAL A 268 70.07 71.11 1.91
C VAL A 268 71.45 71.50 1.34
N PRO A 269 71.76 71.23 0.06
CA PRO A 269 73.04 71.62 -0.54
C PRO A 269 73.16 73.17 -0.62
N PRO A 270 74.38 73.72 -0.49
CA PRO A 270 74.56 75.18 -0.42
C PRO A 270 74.18 75.85 -1.75
N GLY A 271 73.36 76.90 -1.64
CA GLY A 271 72.92 77.72 -2.76
C GLY A 271 74.06 78.52 -3.41
N PRO A 272 73.91 78.90 -4.70
CA PRO A 272 74.99 79.47 -5.48
C PRO A 272 75.34 80.90 -5.05
N VAL A 273 76.65 81.17 -4.99
CA VAL A 273 77.25 82.46 -4.62
C VAL A 273 77.06 83.47 -5.77
N PRO A 274 76.58 84.70 -5.51
CA PRO A 274 76.45 85.73 -6.54
C PRO A 274 77.80 86.39 -6.88
N PRO A 275 78.01 86.83 -8.13
CA PRO A 275 79.32 87.33 -8.59
C PRO A 275 79.63 88.77 -8.17
N ARG A 276 80.94 89.00 -8.00
CA ARG A 276 81.64 90.21 -7.55
C ARG A 276 81.53 91.42 -8.50
N ALA A 277 81.74 92.59 -7.91
CA ALA A 277 82.55 93.67 -8.51
C ALA A 277 83.78 93.91 -7.61
#